data_AF-A0A532DU48-F1
#
_entry.id   AF-A0A532DU48-F1
#
_cell.length_a   1.000
_cell.length_b   1.000
_cell.length_c   1.000
_cell.angle_alpha   90.00
_cell.angle_beta   90.00
_cell.angle_gamma   90.00
#
_symmetry.space_group_name_H-M   'P 1'
#
loop_
_entity.id
_entity.type
_entity.pdbx_description
1 polymer ?
#
loop_
_entity_poly.entity_id
_entity_poly.type
_entity_poly.pdbx_seq_one_letter_code
_entity_poly.pdbx_strand_id
1 'polypeptide(L)'
;MRIITLIVMGILSGTTASWAASGFDERYERDYNIFAPTNRYASDNPLNPVNAYDPTNPFNPINRYDPGNPVNPINQYSPSNPFNPVNQYHPDNPLNPANTYNSDVPFGPLDKRGSRGAKTW
;
A
#
# COMPACT_ATOMS: atom_id res chain seq x y z
N MET A 1 17.81 -48.91 6.78
CA MET A 1 17.84 -47.81 5.78
C MET A 1 16.49 -47.13 5.50
N ARG A 2 15.34 -47.61 6.01
CA ARG A 2 14.02 -46.98 5.81
C ARG A 2 13.65 -45.88 6.83
N ILE A 3 14.36 -45.80 7.97
CA ILE A 3 14.11 -44.81 9.03
C ILE A 3 14.74 -43.46 8.68
N ILE A 4 15.90 -43.46 8.01
CA ILE A 4 16.58 -42.22 7.59
C ILE A 4 15.80 -41.52 6.47
N THR A 5 15.14 -42.28 5.58
CA THR A 5 14.30 -41.70 4.51
C THR A 5 13.08 -40.97 5.05
N LEU A 6 12.49 -41.43 6.17
CA LEU A 6 11.35 -40.75 6.81
C LEU A 6 11.75 -39.45 7.51
N ILE A 7 12.97 -39.36 8.03
CA ILE A 7 13.49 -38.13 8.66
C ILE A 7 13.84 -37.08 7.59
N VAL A 8 14.33 -37.50 6.43
CA VAL A 8 14.62 -36.57 5.31
C VAL A 8 13.32 -36.08 4.64
N MET A 9 12.24 -36.85 4.71
CA MET A 9 10.92 -36.46 4.16
C MET A 9 10.06 -35.66 5.15
N GLY A 10 10.42 -35.65 6.44
CA GLY A 10 9.73 -34.91 7.51
C GLY A 10 10.13 -33.43 7.66
N ILE A 11 11.13 -32.97 6.91
CA ILE A 11 11.48 -31.52 6.83
C ILE A 11 10.79 -30.89 5.61
N LEU A 12 9.64 -31.46 5.20
CA LEU A 12 8.73 -30.94 4.18
C LEU A 12 7.42 -30.48 4.83
N SER A 13 7.52 -29.73 5.93
CA SER A 13 6.36 -29.11 6.58
C SER A 13 6.72 -27.74 7.16
N GLY A 14 7.52 -26.98 6.41
CA GLY A 14 7.55 -25.53 6.55
C GLY A 14 6.30 -24.95 5.91
N THR A 15 5.11 -25.22 6.46
CA THR A 15 3.96 -24.35 6.21
C THR A 15 4.22 -23.07 6.98
N THR A 16 5.09 -22.21 6.47
CA THR A 16 4.82 -20.80 6.69
C THR A 16 3.50 -20.58 5.99
N ALA A 17 2.42 -20.51 6.76
CA ALA A 17 1.30 -19.70 6.35
C ALA A 17 1.88 -18.30 6.18
N SER A 18 2.47 -18.03 5.02
CA SER A 18 2.61 -16.68 4.55
C SER A 18 1.17 -16.26 4.35
N TRP A 19 0.59 -15.71 5.40
CA TRP A 19 -0.34 -14.62 5.27
C TRP A 19 0.45 -13.51 4.55
N ALA A 20 0.72 -13.74 3.28
CA ALA A 20 0.96 -12.68 2.34
C ALA A 20 -0.40 -12.01 2.27
N ALA A 21 -0.67 -11.13 3.24
CA ALA A 21 -1.43 -9.95 2.91
C ALA A 21 -0.69 -9.41 1.69
N SER A 22 -1.26 -9.63 0.51
CA SER A 22 -0.78 -9.09 -0.75
C SER A 22 -0.70 -7.58 -0.52
N GLY A 23 0.51 -7.16 -0.21
CA GLY A 23 0.71 -6.08 0.75
C GLY A 23 0.97 -4.80 0.01
N PHE A 24 0.18 -3.78 0.31
CA PHE A 24 0.52 -2.41 -0.03
C PHE A 24 1.95 -2.13 0.46
N ASP A 25 2.85 -1.84 -0.47
CA ASP A 25 4.28 -1.64 -0.19
C ASP A 25 4.54 -0.20 0.25
N GLU A 26 5.45 -0.02 1.21
CA GLU A 26 5.79 1.25 1.84
C GLU A 26 6.26 2.30 0.82
N ARG A 27 6.86 1.89 -0.30
CA ARG A 27 7.28 2.84 -1.36
C ARG A 27 6.12 3.61 -2.00
N TYR A 28 4.89 3.08 -1.88
CA TYR A 28 3.67 3.76 -2.33
C TYR A 28 3.04 4.65 -1.25
N GLU A 29 3.50 4.58 0.00
CA GLU A 29 2.90 5.35 1.11
C GLU A 29 3.34 6.81 1.08
N ARG A 30 2.44 7.69 1.54
CA ARG A 30 2.74 9.08 1.88
C ARG A 30 2.10 9.42 3.22
N ASP A 31 2.74 10.30 3.96
CA ASP A 31 2.22 10.83 5.22
C ASP A 31 1.19 11.96 5.02
N TYR A 32 0.86 12.27 3.77
CA TYR A 32 -0.16 13.22 3.37
C TYR A 32 -1.10 12.65 2.30
N ASN A 33 -2.18 13.38 2.01
CA ASN A 33 -3.14 13.00 0.99
C ASN A 33 -2.61 13.37 -0.40
N ILE A 34 -2.21 12.36 -1.19
CA ILE A 34 -1.68 12.55 -2.55
C ILE A 34 -2.70 13.11 -3.54
N PHE A 35 -4.00 13.01 -3.22
CA PHE A 35 -5.10 13.52 -4.04
C PHE A 35 -5.53 14.93 -3.66
N ALA A 36 -5.08 15.46 -2.51
CA ALA A 36 -5.46 16.80 -2.08
C ALA A 36 -4.91 17.84 -3.07
N PRO A 37 -5.73 18.82 -3.52
CA PRO A 37 -5.30 19.83 -4.49
C PRO A 37 -4.06 20.63 -4.05
N THR A 38 -3.91 20.84 -2.75
CA THR A 38 -2.77 21.48 -2.08
C THR A 38 -1.45 20.76 -2.30
N ASN A 39 -1.47 19.43 -2.43
CA ASN A 39 -0.28 18.59 -2.58
C ASN A 39 0.07 18.27 -4.03
N ARG A 40 -0.71 18.77 -5.00
CA ARG A 40 -0.59 18.41 -6.43
C ARG A 40 0.82 18.59 -7.00
N TYR A 41 1.52 19.62 -6.55
CA TYR A 41 2.85 19.98 -7.02
C TYR A 41 3.96 19.74 -5.99
N ALA A 42 3.65 19.03 -4.89
CA ALA A 42 4.69 18.60 -3.96
C ALA A 42 5.71 17.73 -4.73
N SER A 43 7.00 17.93 -4.46
CA SER A 43 8.09 17.31 -5.22
C SER A 43 8.09 15.79 -5.09
N ASP A 44 7.64 15.27 -3.94
CA ASP A 44 7.55 13.86 -3.61
C ASP A 44 6.16 13.24 -3.90
N ASN A 45 5.20 14.04 -4.40
CA ASN A 45 3.89 13.54 -4.78
C ASN A 45 4.05 12.71 -6.05
N PRO A 46 3.73 11.41 -6.02
CA PRO A 46 3.87 10.56 -7.19
C PRO A 46 2.87 10.90 -8.31
N LEU A 47 1.81 11.66 -8.00
CA LEU A 47 0.84 12.17 -8.98
C LEU A 47 1.22 13.56 -9.51
N ASN A 48 2.37 14.11 -9.11
CA ASN A 48 2.88 15.34 -9.68
C ASN A 48 3.09 15.14 -11.20
N PRO A 49 2.48 15.96 -12.07
CA PRO A 49 2.58 15.79 -13.52
C PRO A 49 4.02 15.78 -14.05
N VAL A 50 4.95 16.47 -13.39
CA VAL A 50 6.37 16.50 -13.76
C VAL A 50 7.03 15.13 -13.58
N ASN A 51 6.53 14.33 -12.64
CA ASN A 51 7.11 13.04 -12.26
C ASN A 51 6.45 11.84 -12.97
N ALA A 52 5.43 12.05 -13.82
CA ALA A 52 4.56 10.98 -14.33
C ALA A 52 5.31 9.83 -15.04
N TYR A 53 6.44 10.13 -15.68
CA TYR A 53 7.27 9.16 -16.41
C TYR A 53 8.66 8.96 -15.79
N ASP A 54 8.92 9.52 -14.61
CA ASP A 54 10.17 9.26 -13.90
C ASP A 54 10.26 7.75 -13.61
N PRO A 55 11.34 7.05 -14.02
CA PRO A 55 11.51 5.62 -13.74
C PRO A 55 11.48 5.28 -12.25
N THR A 56 11.84 6.25 -11.39
CA THR A 56 11.86 6.10 -9.94
C THR A 56 10.49 6.40 -9.29
N ASN A 57 9.53 6.95 -10.04
CA ASN A 57 8.19 7.21 -9.52
C ASN A 57 7.48 5.89 -9.20
N PRO A 58 7.01 5.68 -7.95
CA PRO A 58 6.29 4.45 -7.59
C PRO A 58 5.03 4.24 -8.45
N PHE A 59 4.34 5.30 -8.87
CA PHE A 59 3.16 5.25 -9.73
C PHE A 59 3.45 5.37 -11.23
N ASN A 60 4.70 5.19 -11.66
CA ASN A 60 5.00 5.03 -13.07
C ASN A 60 4.13 3.90 -13.67
N PRO A 61 3.51 4.10 -14.86
CA PRO A 61 2.63 3.10 -15.47
C PRO A 61 3.22 1.69 -15.59
N ILE A 62 4.55 1.57 -15.69
CA ILE A 62 5.24 0.26 -15.75
C ILE A 62 5.11 -0.53 -14.44
N ASN A 63 5.00 0.16 -13.30
CA ASN A 63 4.94 -0.43 -11.96
C ASN A 63 3.53 -0.90 -11.59
N ARG A 64 2.52 -0.73 -12.46
CA ARG A 64 1.11 -1.06 -12.16
C ARG A 64 0.88 -2.53 -11.78
N TYR A 65 1.78 -3.42 -12.20
CA TYR A 65 1.71 -4.86 -11.92
C TYR A 65 2.65 -5.29 -10.79
N ASP A 66 3.36 -4.36 -10.17
CA ASP A 66 4.21 -4.67 -9.03
C ASP A 66 3.35 -5.28 -7.91
N PRO A 67 3.81 -6.36 -7.25
CA PRO A 67 3.02 -7.05 -6.22
C PRO A 67 2.61 -6.18 -5.03
N GLY A 68 3.29 -5.06 -4.82
CA GLY A 68 2.99 -4.11 -3.74
C GLY A 68 2.24 -2.85 -4.16
N ASN A 69 1.97 -2.68 -5.46
CA ASN A 69 1.30 -1.49 -5.96
C ASN A 69 -0.17 -1.49 -5.56
N PRO A 70 -0.70 -0.42 -4.93
CA PRO A 70 -2.11 -0.35 -4.56
C PRO A 70 -3.08 -0.35 -5.74
N VAL A 71 -2.65 0.05 -6.94
CA VAL A 71 -3.46 -0.05 -8.17
C VAL A 71 -3.28 -1.38 -8.91
N ASN A 72 -2.48 -2.30 -8.37
CA ASN A 72 -2.40 -3.65 -8.91
C ASN A 72 -3.80 -4.28 -8.89
N PRO A 73 -4.25 -4.93 -9.99
CA PRO A 73 -5.58 -5.52 -10.08
C PRO A 73 -5.92 -6.52 -8.96
N ILE A 74 -4.91 -7.15 -8.38
CA ILE A 74 -5.05 -8.06 -7.24
C ILE A 74 -5.16 -7.27 -5.92
N ASN A 75 -4.31 -6.26 -5.74
CA ASN A 75 -4.24 -5.50 -4.48
C ASN A 75 -5.41 -4.55 -4.27
N GLN A 76 -6.02 -4.01 -5.34
CA GLN A 76 -7.13 -3.06 -5.23
C GLN A 76 -8.32 -3.62 -4.42
N TYR A 77 -8.46 -4.93 -4.31
CA TYR A 77 -9.53 -5.59 -3.54
C TYR A 77 -9.12 -5.95 -2.10
N SER A 78 -7.89 -5.65 -1.69
CA SER A 78 -7.46 -5.85 -0.30
C SER A 78 -8.32 -4.98 0.64
N PRO A 79 -8.82 -5.52 1.77
CA PRO A 79 -9.69 -4.78 2.70
C PRO A 79 -9.08 -3.50 3.26
N SER A 80 -7.76 -3.41 3.37
CA SER A 80 -7.07 -2.21 3.87
C SER A 80 -6.62 -1.26 2.76
N ASN A 81 -6.83 -1.58 1.48
CA ASN A 81 -6.39 -0.71 0.38
C ASN A 81 -7.35 0.48 0.19
N PRO A 82 -6.83 1.74 0.12
CA PRO A 82 -7.65 2.91 -0.19
C PRO A 82 -8.47 2.82 -1.49
N PHE A 83 -7.97 2.11 -2.51
CA PHE A 83 -8.68 1.92 -3.79
C PHE A 83 -9.79 0.86 -3.74
N ASN A 84 -9.94 0.13 -2.63
CA ASN A 84 -11.01 -0.84 -2.51
C ASN A 84 -12.38 -0.12 -2.60
N PRO A 85 -13.29 -0.53 -3.50
CA PRO A 85 -14.60 0.11 -3.66
C PRO A 85 -15.42 0.20 -2.36
N VAL A 86 -15.23 -0.75 -1.43
CA VAL A 86 -15.94 -0.74 -0.15
C VAL A 86 -15.42 0.34 0.81
N ASN A 87 -14.19 0.83 0.58
CA ASN A 87 -13.51 1.76 1.46
C ASN A 87 -13.75 3.23 1.12
N GLN A 88 -14.49 3.55 0.05
CA GLN A 88 -14.72 4.91 -0.44
C GLN A 88 -15.21 5.90 0.65
N TYR A 89 -15.88 5.42 1.70
CA TYR A 89 -16.39 6.24 2.81
C TYR A 89 -15.67 5.99 4.14
N HIS A 90 -14.59 5.21 4.16
CA HIS A 90 -13.79 5.05 5.37
C HIS A 90 -13.21 6.41 5.78
N PRO A 91 -13.27 6.83 7.07
CA PRO A 91 -12.86 8.16 7.50
C PRO A 91 -11.40 8.49 7.17
N ASP A 92 -10.52 7.49 7.26
CA ASP A 92 -9.10 7.65 6.95
C ASP A 92 -8.77 7.39 5.47
N ASN A 93 -9.77 7.16 4.61
CA ASN A 93 -9.48 6.97 3.19
C ASN A 93 -9.19 8.32 2.53
N PRO A 94 -8.02 8.52 1.91
CA PRO A 94 -7.68 9.77 1.22
C PRO A 94 -8.60 10.07 0.01
N LEU A 95 -9.31 9.07 -0.53
CA LEU A 95 -10.34 9.23 -1.57
C LEU A 95 -11.75 9.54 -1.01
N ASN A 96 -11.93 9.55 0.31
CA ASN A 96 -13.19 9.94 0.91
C ASN A 96 -13.51 11.39 0.52
N PRO A 97 -14.74 11.71 0.05
CA PRO A 97 -15.12 13.08 -0.31
C PRO A 97 -14.85 14.10 0.80
N ALA A 98 -15.00 13.71 2.07
CA ALA A 98 -14.70 14.56 3.23
C ALA A 98 -13.21 14.96 3.33
N ASN A 99 -12.32 14.18 2.72
CA ASN A 99 -10.87 14.38 2.77
C ASN A 99 -10.30 15.13 1.55
N THR A 100 -11.16 15.58 0.62
CA THR A 100 -10.75 16.27 -0.62
C THR A 100 -9.76 17.42 -0.36
N TYR A 101 -9.97 18.19 0.70
CA TYR A 101 -9.10 19.31 1.09
C TYR A 101 -8.30 19.03 2.37
N ASN A 102 -8.40 17.82 2.92
CA ASN A 102 -7.65 17.42 4.09
C ASN A 102 -6.30 16.82 3.65
N SER A 103 -5.25 17.62 3.80
CA SER A 103 -3.89 17.21 3.41
C SER A 103 -3.26 16.24 4.40
N ASP A 104 -3.76 16.20 5.64
CA ASP A 104 -3.16 15.45 6.75
C ASP A 104 -3.59 13.97 6.77
N VAL A 105 -4.47 13.56 5.85
CA VAL A 105 -4.86 12.14 5.71
C VAL A 105 -3.79 11.40 4.92
N PRO A 106 -3.02 10.50 5.53
CA PRO A 106 -1.94 9.81 4.84
C PRO A 106 -2.49 8.90 3.74
N PHE A 107 -1.74 8.77 2.64
CA PHE A 107 -1.99 7.72 1.66
C PHE A 107 -1.26 6.44 2.08
N GLY A 108 -2.02 5.44 2.52
CA GLY A 108 -1.50 4.14 2.94
C GLY A 108 -2.61 3.18 3.37
N PRO A 109 -2.28 1.99 3.88
CA PRO A 109 -3.27 1.03 4.35
C PRO A 109 -4.14 1.57 5.50
N LEU A 110 -5.45 1.35 5.42
CA LEU A 110 -6.43 1.92 6.34
C LEU A 110 -6.42 1.30 7.75
N ASP A 111 -5.81 0.13 7.90
CA ASP A 111 -5.68 -0.61 9.17
C ASP A 111 -4.44 -0.21 9.99
N LYS A 112 -3.55 0.65 9.46
CA LYS A 112 -2.34 1.14 10.16
C LYS A 112 -2.62 2.17 11.27
N ARG A 113 -3.87 2.28 11.74
CA ARG A 113 -4.30 3.20 12.80
C ARG A 113 -3.83 2.71 14.19
N GLY A 114 -2.51 2.71 14.37
CA GLY A 114 -1.82 2.43 15.63
C GLY A 114 -0.48 3.15 15.79
N SER A 115 0.16 3.63 14.71
CA SER A 115 1.60 3.95 14.78
C SER A 115 2.04 5.36 14.34
N ARG A 116 1.14 6.27 13.95
CA ARG A 116 1.55 7.63 13.51
C ARG A 116 0.86 8.81 14.21
N GLY A 117 0.11 8.56 15.28
CA GLY A 117 -0.41 9.62 16.17
C GLY A 117 0.63 10.23 17.12
N ALA A 118 1.91 9.85 17.01
CA ALA A 118 2.99 10.35 17.86
C ALA A 118 4.23 10.69 17.02
N LYS A 119 4.16 11.77 16.24
CA LYS A 119 5.35 12.57 15.96
C LYS A 119 5.21 13.84 16.79
N THR A 120 5.74 13.75 18.01
CA THR A 120 6.04 14.89 18.86
C THR A 120 7.03 15.80 18.12
N TRP A 121 6.65 17.05 17.90
CA TRP A 121 7.60 18.15 17.84
C TRP A 121 7.43 18.97 19.12
#